data_AF-A0A4U1FIV6-F1
#
_entry.id   AF-A0A4U1FIV6-F1
#
_cell.length_a   1.000
_cell.length_b   1.000
_cell.length_c   1.000
_cell.angle_alpha   90.00
_cell.angle_beta   90.00
_cell.angle_gamma   90.00
#
_symmetry.space_group_name_H-M   'P 1'
#
loop_
_entity.id
_entity.type
_entity.pdbx_description
1 polymer ?
#
loop_
_entity_poly.entity_id
_entity_poly.type
_entity_poly.pdbx_seq_one_letter_code
_entity_poly.pdbx_strand_id
1 'polypeptide(L)'
;RRLLTSGIVIQVFPLHDNEALKKLEDTWYTRFTVKYQPIDSIRGYFGETIALYFGFLEYFTFALIPVAVLGLPYYLFVWENYDKYVVFASFNLIWSTVILEVWKRGCASMTYRWGTLVMKRQFEEPRPGYHGVLGINSVTGREEPLYPSYKRQLRIYLVSLPFVCLCLYFSLFVMMIYFDMEAWALDLHENSRSEWTSILLYVPSIIYAIVIEIMNRLYRYAAEFLTSWENHRLESAYQNHLILKVLVFNFLNCFASLFYIAFVLRDMKLLRQSLATLLITSQIFNQIVESLLPYWLQKKQHVKVKKKVQALKADIDATLYEQVVLEKEMGTY
;
A
#
# COMPACT_ATOMS: atom_id res chain seq x y z
N ARG A 1 -15.57 -10.94 19.91
CA ARG A 1 -15.94 -11.22 18.49
C ARG A 1 -17.44 -11.09 18.24
N ARG A 2 -18.31 -11.93 18.81
CA ARG A 2 -19.76 -11.82 18.62
C ARG A 2 -20.33 -10.43 18.93
N LEU A 3 -19.88 -9.80 20.01
CA LEU A 3 -20.27 -8.43 20.37
C LEU A 3 -19.86 -7.35 19.34
N LEU A 4 -18.73 -7.54 18.66
CA LEU A 4 -18.29 -6.65 17.57
C LEU A 4 -19.17 -6.87 16.34
N THR A 5 -19.42 -8.13 15.98
CA THR A 5 -20.26 -8.48 14.83
C THR A 5 -21.72 -8.08 15.03
N SER A 6 -22.23 -8.11 16.26
CA SER A 6 -23.60 -7.71 16.60
C SER A 6 -23.76 -6.19 16.81
N GLY A 7 -22.68 -5.41 16.69
CA GLY A 7 -22.71 -3.96 16.86
C GLY A 7 -22.94 -3.48 18.31
N ILE A 8 -22.79 -4.36 19.30
CA ILE A 8 -22.92 -3.97 20.72
C ILE A 8 -21.63 -3.28 21.19
N VAL A 9 -20.49 -3.88 20.84
CA VAL A 9 -19.18 -3.23 21.02
C VAL A 9 -18.84 -2.59 19.68
N ILE A 10 -18.65 -1.27 19.70
CA ILE A 10 -18.36 -0.50 18.49
C ILE A 10 -16.91 -0.73 18.05
N GLN A 11 -15.96 -0.60 18.98
CA GLN A 11 -14.53 -0.74 18.72
C GLN A 11 -13.77 -1.16 19.98
N VAL A 12 -12.62 -1.79 19.77
CA VAL A 12 -11.64 -2.12 20.81
C VAL A 12 -10.28 -1.67 20.30
N PHE A 13 -9.63 -0.75 21.00
CA PHE A 13 -8.35 -0.17 20.60
C PHE A 13 -7.42 -0.04 21.83
N PRO A 14 -6.10 -0.23 21.66
CA PRO A 14 -5.12 0.06 22.69
C PRO A 14 -4.94 1.58 22.84
N LEU A 15 -4.62 2.05 24.05
CA LEU A 15 -4.28 3.46 24.30
C LEU A 15 -2.82 3.74 23.99
N HIS A 16 -2.53 4.93 23.49
CA HIS A 16 -1.15 5.39 23.31
C HIS A 16 -0.49 5.77 24.64
N ASP A 17 0.80 5.49 24.79
CA ASP A 17 1.62 6.16 25.81
C ASP A 17 2.29 7.39 25.18
N ASN A 18 1.84 8.58 25.57
CA ASN A 18 2.30 9.87 25.04
C ASN A 18 3.77 10.16 25.39
N GLU A 19 4.24 9.74 26.56
CA GLU A 19 5.63 9.99 26.98
C GLU A 19 6.61 9.10 26.23
N ALA A 20 6.28 7.81 26.11
CA ALA A 20 7.08 6.86 25.34
C ALA A 20 7.06 7.22 23.84
N LEU A 21 5.90 7.61 23.31
CA LEU A 21 5.77 8.03 21.91
C LEU A 21 6.66 9.25 21.63
N LYS A 22 6.62 10.28 22.47
CA LYS A 22 7.45 11.47 22.28
C LYS A 22 8.95 11.16 22.26
N LYS A 23 9.43 10.26 23.14
CA LYS A 23 10.83 9.79 23.14
C LYS A 23 11.18 9.05 21.84
N LEU A 24 10.25 8.27 21.30
CA LEU A 24 10.41 7.57 20.02
C LEU A 24 10.46 8.58 18.87
N GLU A 25 9.55 9.55 18.81
CA GLU A 25 9.51 10.62 17.81
C GLU A 25 10.84 11.41 17.77
N ASP A 26 11.36 11.76 18.95
CA ASP A 26 12.63 12.50 19.09
C ASP A 26 13.84 11.76 18.54
N THR A 27 13.81 10.43 18.57
CA THR A 27 14.87 9.58 18.04
C THR A 27 14.68 9.30 16.56
N TRP A 28 13.43 9.24 16.10
CA TRP A 28 13.07 8.76 14.76
C TRP A 28 13.14 9.85 13.69
N TYR A 29 12.49 11.01 13.88
CA TYR A 29 12.32 11.97 12.77
C TYR A 29 12.58 13.45 13.11
N THR A 30 12.80 13.83 14.37
CA THR A 30 13.04 15.26 14.71
C THR A 30 14.44 15.77 14.37
N ARG A 31 15.39 14.86 14.03
CA ARG A 31 16.77 15.22 13.68
C ARG A 31 17.02 15.01 12.19
N PHE A 32 17.32 16.08 11.45
CA PHE A 32 17.56 16.10 9.99
C PHE A 32 18.91 15.48 9.54
N THR A 33 19.35 14.40 10.17
CA THR A 33 20.61 13.71 9.84
C THR A 33 20.32 12.33 9.30
N VAL A 34 21.03 11.90 8.26
CA VAL A 34 20.98 10.51 7.76
C VAL A 34 21.41 9.58 8.90
N LYS A 35 20.46 8.81 9.42
CA LYS A 35 20.66 7.87 10.53
C LYS A 35 19.91 6.59 10.25
N TYR A 36 20.42 5.51 10.81
CA TYR A 36 19.69 4.24 10.87
C TYR A 36 18.42 4.40 11.71
N GLN A 37 17.33 3.77 11.28
CA GLN A 37 16.05 3.87 12.00
C GLN A 37 16.12 3.06 13.30
N PRO A 38 15.47 3.51 14.40
CA PRO A 38 15.47 2.80 15.67
C PRO A 38 14.45 1.64 15.65
N ILE A 39 14.69 0.61 14.83
CA ILE A 39 13.74 -0.48 14.58
C ILE A 39 13.31 -1.20 15.88
N ASP A 40 14.24 -1.42 16.81
CA ASP A 40 13.91 -2.10 18.09
C ASP A 40 13.00 -1.25 18.99
N SER A 41 13.11 0.08 18.94
CA SER A 41 12.21 0.98 19.68
C SER A 41 10.83 1.05 19.03
N ILE A 42 10.77 1.07 17.68
CA ILE A 42 9.52 0.97 16.93
C ILE A 42 8.80 -0.33 17.27
N ARG A 43 9.55 -1.44 17.33
CA ARG A 43 9.02 -2.75 17.74
C ARG A 43 8.46 -2.72 19.16
N GLY A 44 9.19 -2.13 20.10
CA GLY A 44 8.75 -2.03 21.49
C GLY A 44 7.41 -1.31 21.67
N TYR A 45 7.09 -0.36 20.78
CA TYR A 45 5.86 0.44 20.87
C TYR A 45 4.74 -0.07 19.96
N PHE A 46 5.05 -0.40 18.70
CA PHE A 46 4.06 -0.76 17.66
C PHE A 46 3.96 -2.26 17.37
N GLY A 47 4.84 -3.08 17.96
CA GLY A 47 4.93 -4.52 17.71
C GLY A 47 5.75 -4.90 16.47
N GLU A 48 5.87 -6.20 16.23
CA GLU A 48 6.81 -6.74 15.23
C GLU A 48 6.42 -6.48 13.78
N THR A 49 5.12 -6.46 13.45
CA THR A 49 4.67 -6.27 12.06
C THR A 49 5.03 -4.89 11.53
N ILE A 50 4.75 -3.84 12.31
CA ILE A 50 5.05 -2.45 11.94
C ILE A 50 6.57 -2.23 11.92
N ALA A 51 7.30 -2.81 12.88
CA ALA A 51 8.76 -2.74 12.89
C ALA A 51 9.40 -3.45 11.69
N LEU A 52 8.87 -4.61 11.27
CA LEU A 52 9.32 -5.28 10.03
C LEU A 52 9.07 -4.42 8.80
N TYR A 53 7.94 -3.73 8.72
CA TYR A 53 7.64 -2.83 7.60
C TYR A 53 8.66 -1.68 7.53
N PHE A 54 8.93 -1.00 8.65
CA PHE A 54 9.91 0.09 8.69
C PHE A 54 11.34 -0.41 8.46
N GLY A 55 11.70 -1.58 8.99
CA GLY A 55 12.97 -2.23 8.69
C GLY A 55 13.12 -2.58 7.21
N PHE A 56 12.05 -3.01 6.54
CA PHE A 56 12.06 -3.25 5.09
C PHE A 56 12.19 -1.94 4.32
N LEU A 57 11.47 -0.89 4.72
CA LEU A 57 11.54 0.43 4.10
C LEU A 57 12.95 1.02 4.17
N GLU A 58 13.59 0.95 5.35
CA GLU A 58 14.97 1.37 5.54
C GLU A 58 15.92 0.57 4.64
N TYR A 59 15.83 -0.76 4.68
CA TYR A 59 16.64 -1.65 3.86
C TYR A 59 16.48 -1.33 2.37
N PHE A 60 15.24 -1.21 1.89
CA PHE A 60 14.93 -0.97 0.49
C PHE A 60 15.40 0.42 0.03
N THR A 61 15.34 1.42 0.90
CA THR A 61 15.87 2.76 0.62
C THR A 61 17.37 2.72 0.37
N PHE A 62 18.14 2.05 1.24
CA PHE A 62 19.58 1.87 1.04
C PHE A 62 19.90 0.99 -0.17
N ALA A 63 19.09 -0.04 -0.44
CA ALA A 63 19.26 -0.93 -1.57
C ALA A 63 19.05 -0.24 -2.93
N LEU A 64 18.26 0.84 -3.01
CA LEU A 64 18.08 1.61 -4.24
C LEU A 64 19.20 2.62 -4.51
N ILE A 65 20.03 2.97 -3.51
CA ILE A 65 21.11 3.95 -3.67
C ILE A 65 22.10 3.52 -4.77
N PRO A 66 22.64 2.27 -4.82
CA PRO A 66 23.54 1.86 -5.88
C PRO A 66 22.91 1.96 -7.29
N VAL A 67 21.62 1.63 -7.42
CA VAL A 67 20.89 1.75 -8.68
C VAL A 67 20.76 3.22 -9.10
N ALA A 68 20.45 4.12 -8.17
CA ALA A 68 20.34 5.55 -8.44
C ALA A 68 21.70 6.18 -8.78
N VAL A 69 22.75 5.84 -8.02
CA VAL A 69 24.12 6.35 -8.23
C VAL A 69 24.69 5.89 -9.56
N LEU A 70 24.43 4.64 -9.98
CA LEU A 70 24.84 4.16 -11.30
C LEU A 70 23.92 4.67 -12.41
N GLY A 71 22.61 4.77 -12.17
CA GLY A 71 21.65 5.23 -13.17
C GLY A 71 21.78 6.71 -13.54
N LEU A 72 22.18 7.57 -12.61
CA LEU A 72 22.26 9.02 -12.83
C LEU A 72 23.30 9.42 -13.89
N PRO A 73 24.58 8.96 -13.84
CA PRO A 73 25.54 9.19 -14.92
C PRO A 73 25.08 8.59 -16.25
N TYR A 74 24.44 7.41 -16.21
CA TYR A 74 23.92 6.77 -17.43
C TYR A 74 22.89 7.65 -18.14
N TYR A 75 22.03 8.31 -17.37
CA TYR A 75 21.03 9.25 -17.89
C TYR A 75 21.63 10.59 -18.33
N LEU A 76 22.46 11.24 -17.49
CA LEU A 76 22.99 12.58 -17.76
C LEU A 76 24.00 12.62 -18.91
N PHE A 77 24.87 11.61 -19.01
CA PHE A 77 25.87 11.53 -20.07
C PHE A 77 25.39 10.76 -21.31
N VAL A 78 24.11 10.36 -21.34
CA VAL A 78 23.48 9.65 -22.46
C VAL A 78 24.34 8.46 -22.90
N TRP A 79 24.64 7.58 -21.93
CA TRP A 79 25.48 6.40 -22.13
C TRP A 79 24.70 5.26 -22.81
N GLU A 80 24.24 5.51 -24.04
CA GLU A 80 23.30 4.65 -24.78
C GLU A 80 23.97 3.64 -25.73
N ASN A 81 25.23 3.27 -25.47
CA ASN A 81 25.90 2.23 -26.26
C ASN A 81 25.38 0.84 -25.90
N TYR A 82 25.37 -0.10 -26.85
CA TYR A 82 24.93 -1.48 -26.63
C TYR A 82 25.61 -2.13 -25.42
N ASP A 83 26.94 -2.03 -25.33
CA ASP A 83 27.71 -2.59 -24.22
C ASP A 83 27.27 -2.02 -22.87
N LYS A 84 26.97 -0.72 -22.83
CA LYS A 84 26.53 -0.02 -21.61
C LYS A 84 25.12 -0.47 -21.19
N TYR A 85 24.21 -0.68 -22.14
CA TYR A 85 22.89 -1.27 -21.84
C TYR A 85 23.01 -2.69 -21.28
N VAL A 86 23.85 -3.53 -21.87
CA VAL A 86 24.07 -4.91 -21.39
C VAL A 86 24.65 -4.91 -19.98
N VAL A 87 25.66 -4.07 -19.71
CA VAL A 87 26.26 -3.94 -18.38
C VAL A 87 25.23 -3.46 -17.35
N PHE A 88 24.47 -2.41 -17.67
CA PHE A 88 23.47 -1.85 -16.75
C PHE A 88 22.30 -2.80 -16.49
N ALA A 89 21.78 -3.47 -17.52
CA ALA A 89 20.71 -4.46 -17.37
C ALA A 89 21.17 -5.67 -16.54
N SER A 90 22.36 -6.20 -16.82
CA SER A 90 22.95 -7.31 -16.06
C SER A 90 23.14 -6.94 -14.59
N PHE A 91 23.67 -5.74 -14.33
CA PHE A 91 23.78 -5.21 -12.98
C PHE A 91 22.42 -5.14 -12.28
N ASN A 92 21.38 -4.56 -12.90
CA ASN A 92 20.06 -4.44 -12.28
C ASN A 92 19.41 -5.79 -11.95
N LEU A 93 19.54 -6.79 -12.84
CA LEU A 93 19.00 -8.13 -12.60
C LEU A 93 19.70 -8.85 -11.45
N ILE A 94 21.04 -8.81 -11.44
CA ILE A 94 21.84 -9.40 -10.35
C ILE A 94 21.57 -8.64 -9.04
N TRP A 95 21.53 -7.32 -9.09
CA TRP A 95 21.27 -6.51 -7.90
C TRP A 95 19.87 -6.77 -7.33
N SER A 96 18.84 -6.84 -8.18
CA SER A 96 17.46 -7.16 -7.77
C SER A 96 17.36 -8.51 -7.06
N THR A 97 18.07 -9.53 -7.55
CA THR A 97 18.10 -10.85 -6.88
C THR A 97 18.88 -10.81 -5.57
N VAL A 98 20.03 -10.14 -5.54
CA VAL A 98 20.85 -9.97 -4.32
C VAL A 98 20.07 -9.26 -3.22
N ILE A 99 19.35 -8.17 -3.52
CA ILE A 99 18.64 -7.41 -2.50
C ILE A 99 17.49 -8.23 -1.87
N LEU A 100 16.81 -9.06 -2.67
CA LEU A 100 15.74 -9.90 -2.16
C LEU A 100 16.28 -11.01 -1.24
N GLU A 101 17.42 -11.62 -1.58
CA GLU A 101 18.06 -12.65 -0.75
C GLU A 101 18.70 -12.08 0.52
N VAL A 102 19.36 -10.93 0.42
CA VAL A 102 19.93 -10.24 1.58
C VAL A 102 18.83 -9.78 2.54
N TRP A 103 17.68 -9.30 2.03
CA TRP A 103 16.52 -9.01 2.86
C TRP A 103 16.04 -10.24 3.63
N LYS A 104 15.88 -11.41 2.98
CA LYS A 104 15.47 -12.64 3.68
C LYS A 104 16.42 -12.99 4.83
N ARG A 105 17.73 -12.83 4.62
CA ARG A 105 18.75 -13.05 5.65
C ARG A 105 18.66 -12.04 6.79
N GLY A 106 18.49 -10.76 6.47
CA GLY A 106 18.32 -9.68 7.46
C GLY A 106 17.05 -9.85 8.29
N CYS A 107 15.93 -10.14 7.63
CA CYS A 107 14.64 -10.42 8.25
C CYS A 107 14.72 -11.63 9.18
N ALA A 108 15.38 -12.72 8.77
CA ALA A 108 15.60 -13.89 9.63
C ALA A 108 16.42 -13.55 10.90
N SER A 109 17.48 -12.75 10.76
CA SER A 109 18.28 -12.28 11.90
C SER A 109 17.45 -11.43 12.87
N MET A 110 16.67 -10.51 12.33
CA MET A 110 15.81 -9.59 13.09
C MET A 110 14.71 -10.33 13.84
N THR A 111 13.97 -11.20 13.16
CA THR A 111 12.89 -12.02 13.76
C THR A 111 13.43 -13.06 14.74
N TYR A 112 14.65 -13.56 14.54
CA TYR A 112 15.34 -14.39 15.52
C TYR A 112 15.69 -13.60 16.79
N ARG A 113 16.31 -12.42 16.65
CA ARG A 113 16.63 -11.52 17.77
C ARG A 113 15.38 -11.15 18.57
N TRP A 114 14.25 -11.02 17.88
CA TRP A 114 12.97 -10.71 18.50
C TRP A 114 12.27 -11.92 19.13
N GLY A 115 12.69 -13.13 18.81
CA GLY A 115 12.08 -14.38 19.30
C GLY A 115 10.83 -14.80 18.54
N THR A 116 10.33 -14.00 17.59
CA THR A 116 9.12 -14.34 16.81
C THR A 116 9.34 -15.47 15.82
N LEU A 117 10.57 -15.69 15.35
CA LEU A 117 10.90 -16.81 14.47
C LEU A 117 10.77 -18.17 15.19
N VAL A 118 11.10 -18.21 16.47
CA VAL A 118 11.06 -19.43 17.31
C VAL A 118 9.68 -19.63 17.94
N MET A 119 8.83 -18.60 17.91
CA MET A 119 7.48 -18.68 18.44
C MET A 119 6.69 -19.74 17.68
N LYS A 120 6.19 -20.75 18.40
CA LYS A 120 5.29 -21.76 17.81
C LYS A 120 4.10 -21.01 17.23
N ARG A 121 3.82 -21.25 15.94
CA ARG A 121 2.61 -20.72 15.30
C ARG A 121 1.42 -21.15 16.13
N GLN A 122 0.84 -20.20 16.87
CA GLN A 122 -0.39 -20.47 17.59
C GLN A 122 -1.45 -20.83 16.55
N PHE A 123 -2.35 -21.75 16.89
CA PHE A 123 -3.48 -22.05 16.02
C PHE A 123 -4.30 -20.77 15.84
N GLU A 124 -4.21 -20.18 14.65
CA GLU A 124 -5.01 -19.01 14.31
C GLU A 124 -6.49 -19.39 14.43
N GLU A 125 -7.20 -18.64 15.27
CA GLU A 125 -8.63 -18.81 15.41
C GLU A 125 -9.35 -18.32 14.14
N PRO A 126 -10.57 -18.83 13.86
CA PRO A 126 -11.33 -18.36 12.72
C PRO A 126 -11.59 -16.85 12.79
N ARG A 127 -11.47 -16.18 11.65
CA ARG A 127 -11.72 -14.74 11.53
C ARG A 127 -13.14 -14.38 11.98
N PRO A 128 -13.39 -13.17 12.52
CA PRO A 128 -14.71 -12.79 13.04
C PRO A 128 -15.87 -12.92 12.05
N GLY A 129 -15.61 -12.74 10.75
CA GLY A 129 -16.62 -12.85 9.70
C GLY A 129 -16.82 -14.26 9.13
N TYR A 130 -16.06 -15.25 9.60
CA TYR A 130 -16.16 -16.61 9.08
C TYR A 130 -17.37 -17.33 9.66
N HIS A 131 -18.18 -17.93 8.77
CA HIS A 131 -19.43 -18.57 9.13
C HIS A 131 -19.59 -19.95 8.47
N GLY A 132 -20.34 -20.85 9.11
CA GLY A 132 -20.49 -22.23 8.67
C GLY A 132 -21.42 -23.03 9.58
N VAL A 133 -21.59 -24.31 9.29
CA VAL A 133 -22.33 -25.23 10.17
C VAL A 133 -21.46 -25.54 11.38
N LEU A 134 -22.02 -25.50 12.58
CA LEU A 134 -21.28 -25.81 13.79
C LEU A 134 -20.88 -27.29 13.79
N GLY A 135 -19.61 -27.59 14.05
CA GLY A 135 -19.11 -28.95 14.12
C GLY A 135 -17.76 -29.03 14.81
N ILE A 136 -17.27 -30.26 14.99
CA ILE A 136 -15.99 -30.51 15.66
C ILE A 136 -14.85 -30.36 14.65
N ASN A 137 -13.89 -29.48 14.94
CA ASN A 137 -12.67 -29.35 14.14
C ASN A 137 -11.80 -30.61 14.30
N SER A 138 -11.39 -31.21 13.18
CA SER A 138 -10.52 -32.40 13.15
C SER A 138 -9.11 -32.16 13.69
N VAL A 139 -8.62 -30.91 13.70
CA VAL A 139 -7.26 -30.55 14.15
C VAL A 139 -7.25 -30.14 15.61
N THR A 140 -8.16 -29.24 16.01
CA THR A 140 -8.16 -28.67 17.38
C THR A 140 -9.07 -29.44 18.34
N GLY A 141 -9.98 -30.29 17.83
CA GLY A 141 -10.99 -30.99 18.63
C GLY A 141 -12.07 -30.07 19.23
N ARG A 142 -12.05 -28.77 18.91
CA ARG A 142 -13.00 -27.78 19.44
C ARG A 142 -14.21 -27.63 18.52
N GLU A 143 -15.33 -27.25 19.11
CA GLU A 143 -16.53 -26.88 18.36
C GLU A 143 -16.33 -25.50 17.69
N GLU A 144 -16.33 -25.48 16.36
CA GLU A 144 -16.17 -24.26 15.56
C GLU A 144 -17.01 -24.30 14.28
N PRO A 145 -17.25 -23.17 13.61
CA PRO A 145 -17.93 -23.17 12.33
C PRO A 145 -17.12 -23.94 11.27
N LEU A 146 -17.75 -24.86 10.55
CA LEU A 146 -17.14 -25.61 9.46
C LEU A 146 -17.77 -25.20 8.12
N TYR A 147 -16.92 -24.96 7.14
CA TYR A 147 -17.33 -24.60 5.78
C TYR A 147 -16.68 -25.53 4.75
N PRO A 148 -17.48 -26.18 3.87
CA PRO A 148 -16.92 -27.11 2.89
C PRO A 148 -15.97 -26.40 1.92
N SER A 149 -14.74 -26.92 1.79
CA SER A 149 -13.70 -26.33 0.95
C SER A 149 -14.10 -26.23 -0.53
N TYR A 150 -14.84 -27.21 -1.08
CA TYR A 150 -15.28 -27.18 -2.47
C TYR A 150 -16.21 -25.99 -2.77
N LYS A 151 -17.10 -25.61 -1.84
CA LYS A 151 -17.98 -24.44 -2.01
C LYS A 151 -17.16 -23.16 -2.08
N ARG A 152 -16.13 -23.04 -1.25
CA ARG A 152 -15.20 -21.90 -1.28
C ARG A 152 -14.43 -21.85 -2.59
N GLN A 153 -13.91 -22.98 -3.06
CA GLN A 153 -13.19 -23.03 -4.34
C GLN A 153 -14.10 -22.66 -5.52
N LEU A 154 -15.37 -23.09 -5.51
CA LEU A 154 -16.34 -22.66 -6.52
C LEU A 154 -16.57 -21.15 -6.48
N ARG A 155 -16.71 -20.54 -5.30
CA ARG A 155 -16.83 -19.07 -5.16
C ARG A 155 -15.61 -18.33 -5.70
N ILE A 156 -14.41 -18.85 -5.46
CA ILE A 156 -13.16 -18.26 -5.95
C ILE A 156 -13.09 -18.36 -7.47
N TYR A 157 -13.18 -19.57 -8.02
CA TYR A 157 -12.91 -19.79 -9.45
C TYR A 157 -14.06 -19.40 -10.38
N LEU A 158 -15.32 -19.46 -9.95
CA LEU A 158 -16.47 -19.17 -10.83
C LEU A 158 -17.01 -17.74 -10.68
N VAL A 159 -16.73 -17.05 -9.59
CA VAL A 159 -17.21 -15.68 -9.37
C VAL A 159 -16.05 -14.71 -9.28
N SER A 160 -15.12 -14.99 -8.36
CA SER A 160 -14.08 -14.01 -8.05
C SER A 160 -13.04 -13.87 -9.14
N LEU A 161 -12.57 -14.99 -9.71
CA LEU A 161 -11.61 -14.97 -10.82
C LEU A 161 -12.20 -14.31 -12.08
N PRO A 162 -13.42 -14.64 -12.56
CA PRO A 162 -14.03 -13.94 -13.69
C PRO A 162 -14.24 -12.45 -13.45
N PHE A 163 -14.61 -12.06 -12.23
CA PHE A 163 -14.72 -10.63 -11.86
C PHE A 163 -13.36 -9.92 -11.99
N VAL A 164 -12.29 -10.52 -11.47
CA VAL A 164 -10.93 -9.97 -11.61
C VAL A 164 -10.57 -9.83 -13.09
N CYS A 165 -10.77 -10.88 -13.90
CA CYS A 165 -10.50 -10.83 -15.34
C CYS A 165 -11.29 -9.73 -16.06
N LEU A 166 -12.57 -9.54 -15.70
CA LEU A 166 -13.39 -8.46 -16.25
C LEU A 166 -12.86 -7.07 -15.87
N CYS A 167 -12.43 -6.88 -14.62
CA CYS A 167 -11.80 -5.63 -14.20
C CYS A 167 -10.45 -5.38 -14.91
N LEU A 168 -9.64 -6.42 -15.14
CA LEU A 168 -8.40 -6.30 -15.90
C LEU A 168 -8.67 -5.90 -17.35
N TYR A 169 -9.66 -6.52 -18.00
CA TYR A 169 -10.10 -6.13 -19.34
C TYR A 169 -10.60 -4.68 -19.37
N PHE A 170 -11.39 -4.27 -18.39
CA PHE A 170 -11.86 -2.89 -18.27
C PHE A 170 -10.70 -1.89 -18.10
N SER A 171 -9.68 -2.23 -17.31
CA SER A 171 -8.47 -1.40 -17.16
C SER A 171 -7.73 -1.23 -18.50
N LEU A 172 -7.59 -2.31 -19.29
CA LEU A 172 -7.03 -2.21 -20.65
C LEU A 172 -7.91 -1.36 -21.58
N PHE A 173 -9.23 -1.44 -21.46
CA PHE A 173 -10.15 -0.61 -22.23
C PHE A 173 -9.99 0.88 -21.90
N VAL A 174 -9.91 1.24 -20.60
CA VAL A 174 -9.64 2.63 -20.17
C VAL A 174 -8.28 3.11 -20.67
N MET A 175 -7.27 2.25 -20.69
CA MET A 175 -5.96 2.55 -21.27
C MET A 175 -6.07 2.88 -22.77
N MET A 176 -6.87 2.14 -23.55
CA MET A 176 -7.09 2.46 -24.97
C MET A 176 -7.75 3.83 -25.16
N ILE A 177 -8.75 4.17 -24.33
CA ILE A 177 -9.38 5.51 -24.35
C ILE A 177 -8.34 6.61 -24.05
N TYR A 178 -7.41 6.36 -23.12
CA TYR A 178 -6.31 7.30 -22.85
C TYR A 178 -5.44 7.53 -24.11
N PHE A 179 -5.07 6.48 -24.84
CA PHE A 179 -4.29 6.62 -26.06
C PHE A 179 -5.07 7.34 -27.18
N ASP A 180 -6.37 7.11 -27.30
CA ASP A 180 -7.21 7.84 -28.25
C ASP A 180 -7.28 9.34 -27.88
N MET A 181 -7.39 9.67 -26.59
CA MET A 181 -7.33 11.06 -26.10
C MET A 181 -5.97 11.70 -26.35
N GLU A 182 -4.88 10.95 -26.20
CA GLU A 182 -3.51 11.43 -26.44
C GLU A 182 -3.27 11.71 -27.93
N ALA A 183 -3.74 10.82 -28.81
CA ALA A 183 -3.69 11.03 -30.26
C ALA A 183 -4.50 12.25 -30.69
N TRP A 184 -5.68 12.45 -30.10
CA TRP A 184 -6.51 13.63 -30.35
C TRP A 184 -5.84 14.93 -29.88
N ALA A 185 -5.21 14.93 -28.70
CA ALA A 185 -4.49 16.09 -28.19
C ALA A 185 -3.28 16.46 -29.07
N LEU A 186 -2.58 15.46 -29.63
CA LEU A 186 -1.49 15.65 -30.58
C LEU A 186 -1.98 16.28 -31.89
N ASP A 187 -3.07 15.78 -32.48
CA ASP A 187 -3.65 16.33 -33.72
C ASP A 187 -4.06 17.80 -33.56
N LEU A 188 -4.68 18.15 -32.43
CA LEU A 188 -5.02 19.55 -32.12
C LEU A 188 -3.79 20.46 -31.99
N HIS A 189 -2.71 19.94 -31.41
CA HIS A 189 -1.45 20.66 -31.28
C HIS A 189 -0.80 20.90 -32.65
N GLU A 190 -0.76 19.88 -33.52
CA GLU A 190 -0.20 20.01 -34.87
C GLU A 190 -0.98 21.02 -35.73
N ASN A 191 -2.31 21.07 -35.58
CA ASN A 191 -3.20 21.94 -36.33
C ASN A 191 -3.14 23.41 -35.90
N SER A 192 -3.04 23.71 -34.59
CA SER A 192 -3.11 25.09 -34.09
C SER A 192 -1.75 25.71 -33.76
N ARG A 193 -0.72 24.90 -33.45
CA ARG A 193 0.66 25.30 -33.09
C ARG A 193 0.77 26.50 -32.14
N SER A 194 -0.14 26.58 -31.17
CA SER A 194 -0.20 27.67 -30.18
C SER A 194 0.46 27.24 -28.86
N GLU A 195 0.95 28.19 -28.06
CA GLU A 195 1.50 27.92 -26.71
C GLU A 195 0.49 27.19 -25.81
N TRP A 196 -0.80 27.49 -25.94
CA TRP A 196 -1.88 26.79 -25.21
C TRP A 196 -1.97 25.31 -25.57
N THR A 197 -1.70 24.95 -26.83
CA THR A 197 -1.74 23.56 -27.27
C THR A 197 -0.55 22.74 -26.78
N SER A 198 0.58 23.39 -26.45
CA SER A 198 1.71 22.71 -25.79
C SER A 198 1.37 22.28 -24.36
N ILE A 199 0.55 23.07 -23.65
CA ILE A 199 0.06 22.72 -22.31
C ILE A 199 -0.96 21.57 -22.41
N LEU A 200 -1.79 21.56 -23.46
CA LEU A 200 -2.82 20.53 -23.68
C LEU A 200 -2.24 19.11 -23.77
N LEU A 201 -1.01 18.95 -24.26
CA LEU A 201 -0.34 17.64 -24.36
C LEU A 201 -0.19 16.92 -23.01
N TYR A 202 -0.06 17.66 -21.90
CA TYR A 202 0.06 17.07 -20.56
C TYR A 202 -1.29 16.68 -19.95
N VAL A 203 -2.40 17.23 -20.45
CA VAL A 203 -3.73 17.07 -19.86
C VAL A 203 -4.23 15.62 -19.87
N PRO A 204 -4.17 14.86 -21.00
CA PRO A 204 -4.59 13.45 -21.01
C PRO A 204 -3.84 12.58 -20.00
N SER A 205 -2.53 12.80 -19.87
CA SER A 205 -1.68 12.07 -18.91
C SER A 205 -2.09 12.35 -17.45
N ILE A 206 -2.37 13.60 -17.11
CA ILE A 206 -2.83 13.98 -15.76
C ILE A 206 -4.22 13.39 -15.46
N ILE A 207 -5.15 13.48 -16.41
CA ILE A 207 -6.48 12.88 -16.28
C ILE A 207 -6.36 11.37 -16.07
N TYR A 208 -5.53 10.70 -16.87
CA TYR A 208 -5.32 9.26 -16.76
C TYR A 208 -4.70 8.86 -15.41
N ALA A 209 -3.74 9.62 -14.89
CA ALA A 209 -3.18 9.39 -13.56
C ALA A 209 -4.25 9.47 -12.45
N ILE A 210 -5.16 10.46 -12.53
CA ILE A 210 -6.29 10.59 -11.58
C ILE A 210 -7.25 9.42 -11.73
N VAL A 211 -7.57 9.01 -12.96
CA VAL A 211 -8.46 7.88 -13.24
C VAL A 211 -7.87 6.57 -12.68
N ILE A 212 -6.58 6.31 -12.84
CA ILE A 212 -5.89 5.14 -12.28
C ILE A 212 -6.10 5.07 -10.76
N GLU A 213 -5.88 6.19 -10.06
CA GLU A 213 -5.99 6.24 -8.60
C GLU A 213 -7.43 6.01 -8.12
N ILE A 214 -8.42 6.58 -8.81
CA ILE A 214 -9.84 6.31 -8.54
C ILE A 214 -10.17 4.83 -8.77
N MET A 215 -9.71 4.26 -9.88
CA MET A 215 -9.92 2.85 -10.21
C MET A 215 -9.29 1.91 -9.18
N ASN A 216 -8.06 2.20 -8.72
CA ASN A 216 -7.39 1.41 -7.70
C ASN A 216 -8.17 1.39 -6.38
N ARG A 217 -8.72 2.53 -5.95
CA ARG A 217 -9.57 2.61 -4.75
C ARG A 217 -10.88 1.86 -4.89
N LEU A 218 -11.58 2.06 -6.01
CA LEU A 218 -12.84 1.36 -6.29
C LEU A 218 -12.64 -0.15 -6.34
N TYR A 219 -11.59 -0.60 -7.02
CA TYR A 219 -11.25 -2.01 -7.10
C TYR A 219 -10.85 -2.58 -5.74
N ARG A 220 -10.12 -1.83 -4.90
CA ARG A 220 -9.81 -2.27 -3.52
C ARG A 220 -11.09 -2.54 -2.72
N TYR A 221 -12.07 -1.64 -2.74
CA TYR A 221 -13.35 -1.86 -2.07
C TYR A 221 -14.08 -3.09 -2.62
N ALA A 222 -14.10 -3.27 -3.94
CA ALA A 222 -14.71 -4.45 -4.57
C ALA A 222 -13.98 -5.75 -4.18
N ALA A 223 -12.64 -5.73 -4.15
CA ALA A 223 -11.81 -6.88 -3.79
C ALA A 223 -11.96 -7.25 -2.31
N GLU A 224 -12.06 -6.27 -1.41
CA GLU A 224 -12.36 -6.47 0.01
C GLU A 224 -13.73 -7.13 0.19
N PHE A 225 -14.76 -6.59 -0.46
CA PHE A 225 -16.11 -7.17 -0.45
C PHE A 225 -16.11 -8.61 -0.97
N LEU A 226 -15.54 -8.85 -2.15
CA LEU A 226 -15.53 -10.16 -2.79
C LEU A 226 -14.74 -11.19 -1.98
N THR A 227 -13.58 -10.82 -1.45
CA THR A 227 -12.75 -11.72 -0.63
C THR A 227 -13.40 -11.98 0.73
N SER A 228 -14.17 -11.04 1.28
CA SER A 228 -14.97 -11.28 2.49
C SER A 228 -16.09 -12.29 2.22
N TRP A 229 -16.72 -12.20 1.04
CA TRP A 229 -17.78 -13.11 0.59
C TRP A 229 -17.29 -14.53 0.27
N GLU A 230 -16.03 -14.70 -0.14
CA GLU A 230 -15.39 -16.02 -0.31
C GLU A 230 -15.35 -16.86 0.98
N ASN A 231 -15.53 -16.23 2.15
CA ASN A 231 -15.62 -16.88 3.46
C ASN A 231 -14.35 -17.68 3.82
N HIS A 232 -13.19 -17.00 3.82
CA HIS A 232 -11.91 -17.57 4.29
C HIS A 232 -11.95 -17.85 5.80
N ARG A 233 -11.34 -18.95 6.24
CA ARG A 233 -11.30 -19.33 7.66
C ARG A 233 -10.30 -18.48 8.45
N LEU A 234 -9.09 -18.35 7.92
CA LEU A 234 -7.96 -17.68 8.57
C LEU A 234 -7.78 -16.25 8.06
N GLU A 235 -7.28 -15.37 8.91
CA GLU A 235 -6.98 -13.99 8.51
C GLU A 235 -5.81 -13.94 7.53
N SER A 236 -4.77 -14.75 7.76
CA SER A 236 -3.64 -14.91 6.83
C SER A 236 -4.09 -15.33 5.43
N ALA A 237 -5.02 -16.29 5.32
CA ALA A 237 -5.56 -16.73 4.04
C ALA A 237 -6.38 -15.63 3.34
N TYR A 238 -7.23 -14.92 4.09
CA TYR A 238 -7.98 -13.78 3.56
C TYR A 238 -7.04 -12.70 3.02
N GLN A 239 -6.04 -12.29 3.82
CA GLN A 239 -5.07 -11.25 3.44
C GLN A 239 -4.28 -11.67 2.19
N ASN A 240 -3.80 -12.91 2.10
CA ASN A 240 -3.09 -13.39 0.91
C ASN A 240 -3.95 -13.32 -0.37
N HIS A 241 -5.23 -13.69 -0.30
CA HIS A 241 -6.13 -13.61 -1.46
C HIS A 241 -6.48 -12.17 -1.81
N LEU A 242 -6.67 -11.29 -0.81
CA LEU A 242 -6.91 -9.87 -1.03
C LEU A 242 -5.69 -9.20 -1.67
N ILE A 243 -4.50 -9.44 -1.12
CA ILE A 243 -3.22 -8.93 -1.64
C ILE A 243 -3.04 -9.38 -3.08
N LEU A 244 -3.27 -10.66 -3.40
CA LEU A 244 -3.12 -11.15 -4.78
C LEU A 244 -4.06 -10.43 -5.75
N LYS A 245 -5.36 -10.28 -5.41
CA LYS A 245 -6.33 -9.61 -6.27
C LYS A 245 -5.96 -8.14 -6.51
N VAL A 246 -5.61 -7.42 -5.45
CA VAL A 246 -5.23 -6.00 -5.50
C VAL A 246 -3.91 -5.80 -6.22
N LEU A 247 -2.91 -6.65 -5.97
CA LEU A 247 -1.58 -6.56 -6.59
C LEU A 247 -1.66 -6.78 -8.11
N VAL A 248 -2.37 -7.80 -8.57
CA VAL A 248 -2.50 -8.08 -10.01
C VAL A 248 -3.18 -6.94 -10.73
N PHE A 249 -4.27 -6.39 -10.16
CA PHE A 249 -4.97 -5.26 -10.73
C PHE A 249 -4.12 -3.99 -10.74
N ASN A 250 -3.53 -3.62 -9.60
CA ASN A 250 -2.69 -2.42 -9.50
C ASN A 250 -1.47 -2.52 -10.43
N PHE A 251 -0.85 -3.70 -10.53
CA PHE A 251 0.26 -3.93 -11.46
C PHE A 251 -0.16 -3.67 -12.91
N LEU A 252 -1.28 -4.28 -13.36
CA LEU A 252 -1.75 -4.07 -14.73
C LEU A 252 -2.14 -2.61 -14.95
N ASN A 253 -2.91 -2.01 -14.04
CA ASN A 253 -3.42 -0.65 -14.19
C ASN A 253 -2.29 0.40 -14.22
N CYS A 254 -1.20 0.19 -13.47
CA CYS A 254 -0.07 1.11 -13.45
C CYS A 254 0.92 0.90 -14.61
N PHE A 255 1.16 -0.35 -15.04
CA PHE A 255 2.21 -0.66 -16.01
C PHE A 255 1.72 -0.95 -17.43
N ALA A 256 0.42 -1.20 -17.65
CA ALA A 256 -0.10 -1.56 -18.98
C ALA A 256 0.15 -0.45 -20.01
N SER A 257 -0.10 0.81 -19.66
CA SER A 257 0.16 1.95 -20.57
C SER A 257 1.65 2.04 -20.93
N LEU A 258 2.53 1.87 -19.95
CA LEU A 258 3.98 1.89 -20.14
C LEU A 258 4.45 0.73 -21.04
N PHE A 259 3.90 -0.48 -20.86
CA PHE A 259 4.18 -1.62 -21.73
C PHE A 259 3.69 -1.39 -23.15
N TYR A 260 2.51 -0.78 -23.31
CA TYR A 260 1.98 -0.44 -24.62
C TYR A 260 2.89 0.59 -25.35
N ILE A 261 3.30 1.65 -24.66
CA ILE A 261 4.23 2.64 -25.23
C ILE A 261 5.57 1.99 -25.59
N ALA A 262 6.15 1.18 -24.69
CA ALA A 262 7.46 0.59 -24.89
C ALA A 262 7.51 -0.44 -26.02
N PHE A 263 6.52 -1.34 -26.10
CA PHE A 263 6.58 -2.50 -26.99
C PHE A 263 5.71 -2.38 -28.26
N VAL A 264 4.58 -1.65 -28.19
CA VAL A 264 3.68 -1.44 -29.33
C VAL A 264 4.05 -0.16 -30.08
N LEU A 265 4.01 0.99 -29.41
CA LEU A 265 4.33 2.29 -30.04
C LEU A 265 5.83 2.46 -30.29
N ARG A 266 6.67 1.89 -29.41
CA ARG A 266 8.15 1.98 -29.45
C ARG A 266 8.68 3.41 -29.39
N ASP A 267 7.91 4.33 -28.80
CA ASP A 267 8.32 5.72 -28.59
C ASP A 267 9.00 5.88 -27.23
N MET A 268 10.33 5.90 -27.23
CA MET A 268 11.14 6.05 -26.02
C MET A 268 11.04 7.45 -25.40
N LYS A 269 10.70 8.48 -26.18
CA LYS A 269 10.53 9.83 -25.67
C LYS A 269 9.23 9.93 -24.88
N LEU A 270 8.14 9.44 -25.46
CA LEU A 270 6.86 9.35 -24.78
C LEU A 270 6.97 8.48 -23.53
N LEU A 271 7.65 7.32 -23.62
CA LEU A 271 7.85 6.44 -22.48
C LEU A 271 8.53 7.14 -21.30
N ARG A 272 9.61 7.89 -21.55
CA ARG A 272 10.32 8.64 -20.50
C ARG A 272 9.42 9.70 -19.86
N GLN A 273 8.65 10.44 -20.66
CA GLN A 273 7.75 11.47 -20.19
C GLN A 273 6.59 10.90 -19.36
N SER A 274 5.92 9.86 -19.86
CA SER A 274 4.79 9.22 -19.18
C SER A 274 5.25 8.50 -17.91
N LEU A 275 6.40 7.81 -17.92
CA LEU A 275 6.96 7.17 -16.73
C LEU A 275 7.28 8.19 -15.63
N ALA A 276 7.99 9.27 -15.97
CA ALA A 276 8.35 10.31 -15.00
C ALA A 276 7.09 10.99 -14.45
N THR A 277 6.13 11.33 -15.31
CA THR A 277 4.87 11.96 -14.90
C THR A 277 4.08 11.05 -13.97
N LEU A 278 3.86 9.78 -14.34
CA LEU A 278 3.11 8.82 -13.52
C LEU A 278 3.78 8.57 -12.17
N LEU A 279 5.11 8.33 -12.14
CA LEU A 279 5.82 8.08 -10.88
C LEU A 279 5.79 9.29 -9.95
N ILE A 280 6.11 10.48 -10.47
CA ILE A 280 6.19 11.70 -9.65
C ILE A 280 4.79 12.11 -9.16
N THR A 281 3.80 12.16 -10.06
CA THR A 281 2.43 12.56 -9.69
C THR A 281 1.81 11.57 -8.71
N SER A 282 1.96 10.26 -8.94
CA SER A 282 1.46 9.24 -8.03
C SER A 282 2.14 9.31 -6.66
N GLN A 283 3.46 9.48 -6.59
CA GLN A 283 4.17 9.61 -5.31
C GLN A 283 3.73 10.84 -4.52
N ILE A 284 3.62 12.01 -5.17
CA ILE A 284 3.16 13.24 -4.53
C ILE A 284 1.73 13.08 -4.03
N PHE A 285 0.85 12.57 -4.89
CA PHE A 285 -0.56 12.38 -4.55
C PHE A 285 -0.74 11.39 -3.39
N ASN A 286 -0.02 10.26 -3.44
CA ASN A 286 -0.04 9.26 -2.36
C ASN A 286 0.41 9.88 -1.04
N GLN A 287 1.50 10.65 -1.01
CA GLN A 287 1.94 11.28 0.23
C GLN A 287 0.95 12.31 0.79
N ILE A 288 0.28 13.06 -0.09
CA ILE A 288 -0.77 14.00 0.33
C ILE A 288 -1.94 13.26 0.96
N VAL A 289 -2.43 12.20 0.31
CA VAL A 289 -3.64 11.50 0.76
C VAL A 289 -3.38 10.54 1.92
N GLU A 290 -2.22 9.88 1.95
CA GLU A 290 -1.90 8.87 2.96
C GLU A 290 -1.52 9.50 4.31
N SER A 291 -0.75 10.59 4.30
CA SER A 291 -0.20 11.15 5.55
C SER A 291 -0.60 12.61 5.80
N LEU A 292 -0.33 13.52 4.86
CA LEU A 292 -0.45 14.96 5.11
C LEU A 292 -1.89 15.41 5.36
N LEU A 293 -2.84 14.96 4.54
CA LEU A 293 -4.25 15.31 4.66
C LEU A 293 -4.89 14.71 5.93
N PRO A 294 -4.74 13.39 6.22
CA PRO A 294 -5.21 12.82 7.48
C PRO A 294 -4.59 13.49 8.71
N TYR A 295 -3.28 13.77 8.70
CA TYR A 295 -2.61 14.46 9.80
C TYR A 295 -3.19 15.86 10.04
N TRP A 296 -3.41 16.64 8.97
CA TRP A 296 -3.99 17.98 9.09
C TRP A 296 -5.43 17.94 9.63
N LEU A 297 -6.25 17.00 9.15
CA LEU A 297 -7.61 16.77 9.66
C LEU A 297 -7.59 16.37 11.13
N GLN A 298 -6.70 15.45 11.51
CA GLN A 298 -6.51 15.00 12.90
C GLN A 298 -6.08 16.15 13.80
N LYS A 299 -5.14 16.99 13.36
CA LYS A 299 -4.70 18.18 14.11
C LYS A 299 -5.84 19.17 14.34
N LYS A 300 -6.70 19.38 13.34
CA LYS A 300 -7.89 20.22 13.46
C LYS A 300 -8.89 19.65 14.47
N GLN A 301 -9.11 18.33 14.45
CA GLN A 301 -9.95 17.63 15.42
C GLN A 301 -9.37 17.73 16.84
N HIS A 302 -8.06 17.51 17.00
CA HIS A 302 -7.37 17.64 18.28
C HIS A 302 -7.56 19.03 18.92
N VAL A 303 -7.43 20.11 18.14
CA VAL A 303 -7.67 21.48 18.63
C VAL A 303 -9.13 21.68 19.05
N LYS A 304 -10.09 21.10 18.30
CA LYS A 304 -11.51 21.18 18.60
C LYS A 304 -11.89 20.42 19.88
N VAL A 305 -11.38 19.20 20.06
CA VAL A 305 -11.60 18.37 21.25
C VAL A 305 -11.00 19.04 22.48
N LYS A 306 -9.75 19.51 22.40
CA LYS A 306 -9.07 20.21 23.49
C LYS A 306 -9.85 21.45 23.97
N LYS A 307 -10.36 22.27 23.04
CA LYS A 307 -11.22 23.42 23.39
C LYS A 307 -12.52 23.01 24.09
N LYS A 308 -13.15 21.90 23.66
CA LYS A 308 -14.37 21.37 24.31
C LYS A 308 -14.08 20.87 25.72
N VAL A 309 -13.00 20.12 25.92
CA VAL A 309 -12.62 19.58 27.24
C VAL A 309 -12.24 20.71 28.20
N GLN A 310 -11.49 21.71 27.76
CA GLN A 310 -11.16 22.89 28.58
C GLN A 310 -12.39 23.70 29.00
N ALA A 311 -13.44 23.71 28.16
CA ALA A 311 -14.70 24.39 28.49
C ALA A 311 -15.53 23.65 29.56
N LEU A 312 -15.29 22.36 29.80
CA LEU A 312 -16.10 21.52 30.69
C LEU A 312 -15.88 21.79 32.19
N LYS A 313 -14.87 22.59 32.60
CA LYS A 313 -14.61 23.03 34.00
C LYS A 313 -14.94 21.95 35.06
N ALA A 314 -14.57 20.70 34.81
CA ALA A 314 -14.82 19.60 35.73
C ALA A 314 -13.60 19.37 36.62
N ASP A 315 -13.81 19.12 37.91
CA ASP A 315 -12.76 18.85 38.93
C ASP A 315 -12.07 17.47 38.78
N ILE A 316 -12.20 16.82 37.62
CA ILE A 316 -11.64 15.49 37.35
C ILE A 316 -10.27 15.66 36.66
N ASP A 317 -9.35 14.72 36.92
CA ASP A 317 -8.13 14.57 36.12
C ASP A 317 -8.51 14.31 34.64
N ALA A 318 -8.57 15.39 33.87
CA ALA A 318 -9.08 15.39 32.51
C ALA A 318 -8.09 14.80 31.50
N THR A 319 -6.88 14.43 31.93
CA THR A 319 -5.80 13.95 31.05
C THR A 319 -6.18 12.64 30.36
N LEU A 320 -6.56 11.61 31.13
CA LEU A 320 -6.98 10.32 30.59
C LEU A 320 -8.29 10.43 29.80
N TYR A 321 -9.24 11.24 30.28
CA TYR A 321 -10.52 11.45 29.58
C TYR A 321 -10.32 12.14 28.23
N GLU A 322 -9.53 13.21 28.17
CA GLU A 322 -9.19 13.91 26.93
C GLU A 322 -8.55 12.94 25.95
N GLN A 323 -7.57 12.16 26.41
CA GLN A 323 -6.87 11.18 25.61
C GLN A 323 -7.82 10.12 25.02
N VAL A 324 -8.64 9.48 25.85
CA VAL A 324 -9.58 8.45 25.39
C VAL A 324 -10.58 9.01 24.39
N VAL A 325 -11.11 10.22 24.61
CA VAL A 325 -12.06 10.86 23.69
C VAL A 325 -11.40 11.16 22.34
N LEU A 326 -10.14 11.60 22.36
CA LEU A 326 -9.39 11.97 21.17
C LEU A 326 -9.00 10.73 20.34
N GLU A 327 -8.47 9.69 21.00
CA GLU A 327 -8.10 8.42 20.34
C GLU A 327 -9.32 7.63 19.86
N LYS A 328 -10.47 7.74 20.55
CA LYS A 328 -11.73 7.12 20.10
C LYS A 328 -12.18 7.63 18.73
N GLU A 329 -11.88 8.89 18.39
CA GLU A 329 -12.25 9.50 17.11
C GLU A 329 -11.17 9.34 16.03
N MET A 330 -9.99 8.81 16.37
CA MET A 330 -8.92 8.56 15.40
C MET A 330 -9.30 7.44 14.41
N GLY A 331 -8.75 7.53 13.20
CA GLY A 331 -8.81 6.44 12.23
C GLY A 331 -8.03 5.21 12.72
N THR A 332 -8.52 4.02 12.37
CA THR A 332 -7.80 2.77 12.61
C THR A 332 -6.82 2.49 11.47
N TYR A 333 -5.69 1.86 11.79
CA TYR A 333 -4.62 1.52 10.83
C TYR A 333 -5.03 0.40 9.88
#